data_AF-A0A6G0VLH0-F1
#
_entry.id   AF-A0A6G0VLH0-F1
#
_cell.length_a   1.000
_cell.length_b   1.000
_cell.length_c   1.000
_cell.angle_alpha   90.00
_cell.angle_beta   90.00
_cell.angle_gamma   90.00
#
_symmetry.space_group_name_H-M   'P 1'
#
loop_
_entity.id
_entity.type
_entity.pdbx_description
1 polymer ?
#
loop_
_entity_poly.entity_id
_entity_poly.type
_entity_poly.pdbx_seq_one_letter_code
_entity_poly.pdbx_strand_id
1 'polypeptide(L)'
;SSDKSTCKECLSVLKGCHASNLKKHLKQHDELFDEFIENQELITQNSSKFQVKIDALVRLNYEIKVNITQKKVINACVELVTVNGRPYSKLNDSGFKKILNPMLCGFKNKIILNSTSISSNLGLLAPFFQEK
;
A
#
# COMPACT_ATOMS: atom_id res chain seq x y z
N SER A 1 16.21 41.18 2.75
CA SER A 1 16.34 40.72 1.36
C SER A 1 15.21 41.32 0.54
N SER A 2 15.50 41.92 -0.61
CA SER A 2 14.47 42.52 -1.45
C SER A 2 13.86 41.46 -2.37
N ASP A 3 12.57 41.17 -2.24
CA ASP A 3 11.80 40.27 -3.11
C ASP A 3 11.57 40.90 -4.50
N LYS A 4 12.66 41.17 -5.21
CA LYS A 4 12.65 41.79 -6.53
C LYS A 4 13.50 40.97 -7.48
N SER A 5 12.97 40.67 -8.65
CA SER A 5 13.70 40.07 -9.77
C SER A 5 13.59 40.96 -10.99
N THR A 6 14.64 41.02 -11.79
CA THR A 6 14.69 41.84 -13.01
C THR A 6 14.66 40.92 -14.23
N CYS A 7 13.77 41.20 -15.17
CA CYS A 7 13.73 40.48 -16.45
C CYS A 7 14.96 40.82 -17.28
N LYS A 8 15.59 39.82 -17.91
CA LYS A 8 16.78 40.02 -18.74
C LYS A 8 16.47 40.59 -20.12
N GLU A 9 15.26 40.34 -20.65
CA GLU A 9 14.86 40.76 -22.00
C GLU A 9 14.35 42.21 -22.06
N CYS A 10 13.62 42.67 -21.03
CA CYS A 10 13.05 44.03 -21.02
C CYS A 10 13.40 44.86 -19.78
N LEU A 11 14.27 44.35 -18.90
CA LEU A 11 14.73 45.02 -17.67
C LEU A 11 13.61 45.39 -16.67
N SER A 12 12.40 44.89 -16.88
CA SER A 12 11.26 45.11 -15.97
C SER A 12 11.52 44.46 -14.61
N VAL A 13 11.19 45.18 -13.55
CA VAL A 13 11.35 44.71 -12.16
C VAL A 13 10.06 44.08 -11.66
N LEU A 14 10.10 42.78 -11.40
CA LEU A 14 9.03 42.01 -10.78
C LEU A 14 9.19 42.07 -9.25
N LYS A 15 8.11 42.37 -8.53
CA LYS A 15 8.07 42.34 -7.06
C LYS A 15 7.27 41.13 -6.57
N GLY A 16 7.78 40.45 -5.55
CA GLY A 16 7.14 39.32 -4.87
C GLY A 16 7.44 37.94 -5.48
N CYS A 17 7.36 36.90 -4.64
CA CYS A 17 7.69 35.52 -5.00
C CYS A 17 6.47 34.73 -5.50
N HIS A 18 5.90 35.11 -6.65
CA HIS A 18 4.75 34.39 -7.22
C HIS A 18 4.90 34.09 -8.71
N ALA A 19 4.76 32.81 -9.07
CA ALA A 19 4.70 32.32 -10.45
C ALA A 19 3.63 33.04 -11.28
N SER A 20 2.58 33.54 -10.63
CA SER A 20 1.51 34.35 -11.24
C SER A 20 2.01 35.69 -11.79
N ASN A 21 2.94 36.34 -11.10
CA ASN A 21 3.50 37.63 -11.53
C ASN A 21 4.45 37.44 -12.71
N LEU A 22 5.25 36.37 -12.68
CA LEU A 22 6.08 35.96 -13.80
C LEU A 22 5.23 35.61 -15.02
N LYS A 23 4.17 34.79 -14.86
CA LYS A 23 3.26 34.43 -15.95
C LYS A 23 2.60 35.65 -16.60
N LYS A 24 2.17 36.64 -15.81
CA LYS A 24 1.60 37.89 -16.34
C LYS A 24 2.63 38.71 -17.13
N HIS A 25 3.86 38.73 -16.65
CA HIS A 25 4.95 39.46 -17.29
C HIS A 25 5.38 38.79 -18.61
N LEU A 26 5.52 37.47 -18.63
CA LEU A 26 5.94 36.72 -19.80
C LEU A 26 4.96 36.85 -20.97
N LYS A 27 3.69 37.23 -20.76
CA LYS A 27 2.76 37.58 -21.86
C LYS A 27 3.24 38.74 -22.76
N GLN A 28 4.26 39.48 -22.33
CA GLN A 28 4.91 40.54 -23.12
C GLN A 28 6.09 39.99 -23.94
N HIS A 29 6.39 38.71 -23.82
CA HIS A 29 7.50 37.98 -24.42
C HIS A 29 6.97 36.66 -25.02
N ASP A 30 6.45 36.70 -26.25
CA ASP A 30 5.71 35.58 -26.86
C ASP A 30 6.48 34.24 -26.77
N GLU A 31 7.75 34.21 -27.20
CA GLU A 31 8.57 33.00 -27.19
C GLU A 31 8.81 32.44 -25.77
N LEU A 32 9.04 33.33 -24.79
CA LEU A 32 9.25 32.94 -23.39
C LEU A 32 7.94 32.54 -22.70
N PHE A 33 6.81 33.06 -23.16
CA PHE A 33 5.50 32.68 -22.66
C PHE A 33 5.16 31.25 -23.09
N ASP A 34 5.39 30.92 -24.35
CA ASP A 34 5.12 29.59 -24.90
C ASP A 34 5.97 28.53 -24.18
N GLU A 35 7.28 28.77 -24.03
CA GLU A 35 8.18 27.89 -23.27
C GLU A 35 7.72 27.72 -21.80
N PHE A 36 7.24 28.80 -21.18
CA PHE A 36 6.74 28.76 -19.81
C PHE A 36 5.46 27.92 -19.67
N ILE A 37 4.55 27.98 -20.66
CA ILE A 37 3.32 27.18 -20.67
C ILE A 37 3.64 25.70 -20.86
N GLU A 38 4.47 25.35 -21.85
CA GLU A 38 4.86 23.95 -22.11
C GLU A 38 5.50 23.30 -20.87
N ASN A 39 6.42 24.01 -20.22
CA ASN A 39 7.05 23.52 -19.00
C ASN A 39 6.05 23.35 -17.84
N GLN A 40 5.07 24.25 -17.72
CA GLN A 40 4.02 24.15 -16.71
C GLN A 40 3.09 22.95 -16.96
N GLU A 41 2.78 22.64 -18.23
CA GLU A 41 2.01 21.46 -18.61
C GLU A 41 2.77 20.16 -18.31
N LEU A 42 4.06 20.08 -18.62
CA LEU A 42 4.90 18.92 -18.29
C LEU A 42 4.96 18.66 -16.77
N ILE A 43 5.12 19.72 -15.97
CA ILE A 43 5.10 19.61 -14.50
C ILE A 43 3.72 19.12 -14.02
N THR A 44 2.63 19.62 -14.60
CA THR A 44 1.26 19.24 -14.24
C THR A 44 0.93 17.79 -14.63
N GLN A 45 1.42 17.32 -15.78
CA GLN A 45 1.27 15.92 -16.20
C GLN A 45 2.08 14.97 -15.30
N ASN A 46 3.28 15.37 -14.90
CA ASN A 46 4.11 14.57 -14.00
C ASN A 46 3.54 14.51 -12.58
N SER A 47 3.00 15.62 -12.06
CA SER A 47 2.34 15.64 -10.75
C SER A 47 1.05 14.83 -10.72
N SER A 48 0.24 14.89 -11.78
CA SER A 48 -0.98 14.08 -11.91
C SER A 48 -0.68 12.58 -12.08
N LYS A 49 0.34 12.19 -12.86
CA LYS A 49 0.82 10.79 -12.92
C LYS A 49 1.31 10.27 -11.56
N PHE A 50 1.98 11.12 -10.78
CA PHE A 50 2.41 10.78 -9.43
C PHE A 50 1.22 10.62 -8.47
N GLN A 51 0.24 11.54 -8.54
CA GLN A 51 -1.00 11.47 -7.75
C GLN A 51 -1.78 10.18 -8.03
N VAL A 52 -1.94 9.80 -9.31
CA VAL A 52 -2.62 8.54 -9.69
C VAL A 52 -1.93 7.31 -9.10
N LYS A 53 -0.58 7.28 -9.06
CA LYS A 53 0.17 6.19 -8.43
C LYS A 53 -0.03 6.14 -6.91
N ILE A 54 -0.10 7.30 -6.25
CA ILE A 54 -0.40 7.39 -4.81
C ILE A 54 -1.82 6.92 -4.54
N ASP A 55 -2.81 7.35 -5.31
CA ASP A 55 -4.20 6.93 -5.15
C ASP A 55 -4.36 5.42 -5.34
N ALA A 56 -3.64 4.82 -6.28
CA ALA A 56 -3.61 3.36 -6.48
C ALA A 56 -2.99 2.62 -5.27
N LEU A 57 -1.94 3.18 -4.65
CA LEU A 57 -1.33 2.65 -3.43
C LEU A 57 -2.25 2.77 -2.21
N VAL A 58 -2.94 3.91 -2.08
CA VAL A 58 -3.95 4.14 -1.02
C VAL A 58 -5.11 3.15 -1.17
N ARG A 59 -5.53 2.84 -2.41
CA ARG A 59 -6.52 1.79 -2.71
C ARG A 59 -6.08 0.37 -2.37
N LEU A 60 -4.80 0.12 -2.06
CA LEU A 60 -4.33 -1.20 -1.58
C LEU A 60 -4.31 -1.31 -0.06
N ASN A 61 -4.52 -0.21 0.67
CA ASN A 61 -4.46 -0.15 2.12
C ASN A 61 -5.85 -0.14 2.79
N TYR A 62 -6.88 -0.72 2.14
CA TYR A 62 -8.17 -0.88 2.81
C TYR A 62 -8.12 -2.03 3.82
N GLU A 63 -8.53 -1.75 5.05
CA GLU A 63 -8.71 -2.78 6.06
C GLU A 63 -10.08 -3.44 5.89
N ILE A 64 -10.10 -4.79 5.87
CA ILE A 64 -11.33 -5.56 5.87
C ILE A 64 -11.65 -6.05 7.28
N LYS A 65 -12.89 -5.84 7.71
CA LYS A 65 -13.40 -6.47 8.95
C LYS A 65 -13.92 -7.86 8.62
N VAL A 66 -13.30 -8.88 9.21
CA VAL A 66 -13.67 -10.28 8.99
C VAL A 66 -14.22 -10.87 10.30
N ASN A 67 -15.41 -11.47 10.25
CA ASN A 67 -15.95 -12.24 11.35
C ASN A 67 -15.42 -13.68 11.28
N ILE A 68 -14.34 -13.95 12.00
CA ILE A 68 -13.72 -15.26 12.07
C ILE A 68 -13.40 -15.64 13.52
N THR A 69 -13.65 -16.89 13.87
CA THR A 69 -13.32 -17.44 15.19
C THR A 69 -12.01 -18.21 15.12
N GLN A 70 -11.27 -18.28 16.23
CA GLN A 70 -10.07 -19.11 16.36
C GLN A 70 -10.29 -20.57 15.92
N LYS A 71 -11.42 -21.18 16.31
CA LYS A 71 -11.77 -22.56 15.94
C LYS A 71 -11.82 -22.76 14.42
N LYS A 72 -12.40 -21.81 13.68
CA LYS A 72 -12.47 -21.86 12.21
C LYS A 72 -11.08 -21.84 11.57
N VAL A 73 -10.17 -21.01 12.07
CA VAL A 73 -8.79 -20.93 11.56
C VAL A 73 -8.04 -22.23 11.81
N ILE A 74 -8.14 -22.78 13.03
CA ILE A 74 -7.49 -24.05 13.39
C ILE A 74 -8.04 -25.20 12.53
N ASN A 75 -9.37 -25.32 12.44
CA ASN A 75 -10.01 -26.37 11.65
C ASN A 75 -9.59 -26.29 10.17
N ALA A 76 -9.54 -25.09 9.58
CA ALA A 76 -9.08 -24.93 8.21
C ALA A 76 -7.62 -25.37 8.00
N CYS A 77 -6.74 -25.09 8.97
CA CYS A 77 -5.35 -25.55 8.89
C CYS A 77 -5.21 -27.06 9.14
N VAL A 78 -6.08 -27.65 9.96
CA VAL A 78 -6.17 -29.11 10.15
C VAL A 78 -6.65 -29.78 8.86
N GLU A 79 -7.71 -29.27 8.24
CA GLU A 79 -8.24 -29.76 6.96
C GLU A 79 -7.18 -29.65 5.84
N LEU A 80 -6.40 -28.56 5.84
CA LEU A 80 -5.31 -28.36 4.88
C LEU A 80 -4.26 -29.50 4.93
N VAL A 81 -3.91 -29.98 6.12
CA VAL A 81 -2.88 -31.02 6.27
C VAL A 81 -3.45 -32.44 6.22
N THR A 82 -4.69 -32.63 6.68
CA THR A 82 -5.34 -33.95 6.74
C THR A 82 -6.09 -34.28 5.46
N VAL A 83 -7.12 -33.50 5.11
CA VAL A 83 -8.01 -33.75 3.97
C VAL A 83 -7.31 -33.40 2.66
N ASN A 84 -6.65 -32.23 2.59
CA ASN A 84 -5.98 -31.77 1.37
C ASN A 84 -4.56 -32.36 1.20
N GLY A 85 -4.09 -33.15 2.17
CA GLY A 85 -2.79 -33.84 2.12
C GLY A 85 -1.58 -32.91 2.00
N ARG A 86 -1.67 -31.65 2.45
CA ARG A 86 -0.53 -30.73 2.39
C ARG A 86 0.46 -31.01 3.53
N PRO A 87 1.78 -30.93 3.27
CA PRO A 87 2.77 -31.09 4.33
C PRO A 87 2.59 -30.05 5.44
N TYR A 88 2.76 -30.45 6.70
CA TYR A 88 2.73 -29.54 7.85
C TYR A 88 3.73 -28.38 7.75
N SER A 89 4.84 -28.59 7.02
CA SER A 89 5.84 -27.55 6.74
C SER A 89 5.25 -26.34 6.01
N LYS A 90 4.14 -26.48 5.28
CA LYS A 90 3.45 -25.37 4.61
C LYS A 90 2.92 -24.30 5.56
N LEU A 91 2.61 -24.67 6.81
CA LEU A 91 2.22 -23.71 7.84
C LEU A 91 3.41 -22.83 8.28
N ASN A 92 4.64 -23.26 8.00
CA ASN A 92 5.85 -22.51 8.30
C ASN A 92 6.28 -21.57 7.16
N ASP A 93 5.70 -21.70 5.97
CA ASP A 93 6.03 -20.88 4.80
C ASP A 93 5.81 -19.39 5.14
N SER A 94 6.79 -18.55 4.79
CA SER A 94 6.80 -17.13 5.15
C SER A 94 5.61 -16.36 4.56
N GLY A 95 5.22 -16.68 3.31
CA GLY A 95 4.03 -16.11 2.67
C GLY A 95 2.74 -16.50 3.38
N PHE A 96 2.63 -17.77 3.82
CA PHE A 96 1.44 -18.24 4.54
C PHE A 96 1.34 -17.60 5.93
N LYS A 97 2.46 -17.47 6.65
CA LYS A 97 2.52 -16.74 7.93
C LYS A 97 2.12 -15.27 7.79
N LYS A 98 2.48 -14.59 6.70
CA LYS A 98 2.05 -13.20 6.46
C LYS A 98 0.54 -13.06 6.34
N ILE A 99 -0.15 -14.09 5.86
CA ILE A 99 -1.62 -14.13 5.76
C ILE A 99 -2.25 -14.52 7.11
N LEU A 100 -1.68 -15.53 7.78
CA LEU A 100 -2.25 -16.13 8.98
C LEU A 100 -2.02 -15.28 10.24
N ASN A 101 -0.83 -14.69 10.39
CA ASN A 101 -0.44 -13.96 11.60
C ASN A 101 -1.36 -12.77 11.92
N PRO A 102 -1.80 -11.92 10.96
CA PRO A 102 -2.75 -10.86 11.25
C PRO A 102 -4.05 -11.36 11.90
N MET A 103 -4.56 -12.52 11.46
CA MET A 103 -5.74 -13.14 12.05
C MET A 103 -5.44 -13.65 13.47
N LEU A 104 -4.27 -14.27 13.68
CA LEU A 104 -3.87 -14.78 14.99
C LEU A 104 -3.62 -13.67 16.01
N CYS A 105 -2.98 -12.58 15.60
CA CYS A 105 -2.76 -11.39 16.42
C CYS A 105 -4.08 -10.68 16.76
N GLY A 106 -5.12 -10.82 15.91
CA GLY A 106 -6.45 -10.29 16.17
C GLY A 106 -7.19 -11.01 17.30
N PHE A 107 -6.77 -12.21 17.69
CA PHE A 107 -7.34 -12.90 18.85
C PHE A 107 -6.69 -12.41 20.15
N LYS A 108 -7.48 -12.22 21.22
CA LYS A 108 -6.99 -11.75 22.54
C LYS A 108 -5.95 -12.68 23.19
N ASN A 109 -5.84 -13.92 22.71
CA ASN A 109 -4.91 -14.93 23.22
C ASN A 109 -3.76 -15.14 22.24
N LYS A 110 -2.52 -15.22 22.75
CA LYS A 110 -1.33 -15.47 21.93
C LYS A 110 -1.32 -16.92 21.43
N ILE A 111 -1.82 -17.12 20.20
CA ILE A 111 -1.86 -18.43 19.56
C ILE A 111 -0.69 -18.53 18.59
N ILE A 112 0.12 -19.57 18.76
CA ILE A 112 1.17 -19.92 17.81
C ILE A 112 0.64 -21.08 16.97
N LEU A 113 0.42 -20.85 15.66
CA LEU A 113 0.15 -21.93 14.71
C LEU A 113 1.44 -22.21 13.93
N ASN A 114 1.92 -23.43 14.07
CA ASN A 114 3.03 -23.98 13.30
C ASN A 114 2.82 -25.50 13.15
N SER A 115 3.72 -26.14 12.40
CA SER A 115 3.72 -27.59 12.19
C SER A 115 3.54 -28.39 13.48
N THR A 116 4.22 -28.00 14.56
CA THR A 116 4.20 -28.67 15.86
C THR A 116 2.86 -28.45 16.57
N SER A 117 2.37 -27.22 16.62
CA SER A 117 1.12 -26.88 17.30
C SER A 117 -0.12 -27.53 16.67
N ILE A 118 -0.13 -27.71 15.35
CA ILE A 118 -1.24 -28.39 14.65
C ILE A 118 -1.17 -29.89 14.86
N SER A 119 0.02 -30.48 14.80
CA SER A 119 0.23 -31.89 15.14
C SER A 119 -0.27 -32.22 16.56
N SER A 120 -0.01 -31.34 17.55
CA SER A 120 -0.52 -31.50 18.91
C SER A 120 -2.05 -31.36 19.05
N ASN A 121 -2.70 -30.57 18.19
CA ASN A 121 -4.17 -30.41 18.23
C ASN A 121 -4.91 -31.62 17.63
N LEU A 122 -4.24 -32.45 16.83
CA LEU A 122 -4.82 -33.70 16.33
C LEU A 122 -5.08 -34.71 17.46
N GLY A 123 -4.29 -34.70 18.53
CA GLY A 123 -4.53 -35.53 19.71
C GLY A 123 -5.87 -35.23 20.41
N LEU A 124 -6.39 -34.00 20.28
CA LEU A 124 -7.71 -33.61 20.81
C LEU A 124 -8.86 -33.89 19.82
N LEU A 125 -8.55 -34.16 18.55
CA LEU A 125 -9.51 -34.45 17.47
C LEU A 125 -9.50 -35.93 17.06
N ALA A 126 -8.68 -36.77 17.70
CA ALA A 126 -8.62 -38.22 17.52
C ALA A 126 -9.99 -38.93 17.48
N PRO A 127 -11.01 -38.57 18.29
CA PRO A 127 -12.33 -39.22 18.19
C PRO A 127 -13.13 -38.90 16.91
N PHE A 128 -12.67 -37.98 16.04
CA PHE A 128 -13.33 -37.65 14.78
C PHE A 128 -12.73 -38.34 13.54
N PHE A 129 -11.63 -39.08 13.72
CA PHE A 129 -11.05 -39.91 12.66
C PHE A 129 -11.36 -41.37 12.95
N GLN A 130 -12.56 -41.81 12.57
CA GLN A 130 -12.81 -43.23 12.36
C GLN A 130 -12.25 -43.59 10.98
N GLU A 131 -11.28 -44.50 10.96
CA GLU A 131 -10.85 -45.20 9.75
C GLU A 131 -12.09 -45.85 9.11
N LYS A 132 -12.24 -45.66 7.80
CA LYS A 132 -13.12 -46.50 6.97
C LYS A 132 -12.38 -47.75 6.58
#